data_AF-A0A812CDB7-F1
#
_entry.id   AF-A0A812CDB7-F1
#
_cell.length_a   1.000
_cell.length_b   1.000
_cell.length_c   1.000
_cell.angle_alpha   90.00
_cell.angle_beta   90.00
_cell.angle_gamma   90.00
#
_symmetry.space_group_name_H-M   'P 1'
#
loop_
_entity.id
_entity.type
_entity.pdbx_description
1 polymer ?
#
loop_
_entity_poly.entity_id
_entity_poly.type
_entity_poly.pdbx_seq_one_letter_code
_entity_poly.pdbx_strand_id
1 'polypeptide(L)'
;MASQHVEPVECCQLNCALFSPDLLPSSFRDEIISFKDIIQGLPSDDVPDICSLLLELFACSSDKQLLQVAKKIVVALRQNCNFQSPATCTCIKILTGLYLRYPSRHPLKSILRSLFQNFPEEDQKCVASYLNADIGHLLSWQKCPQNENVHRHLRAVVDALLSLLENFPLGEKCLKTFAVPGLYFLSKSLQEFLKTFRFLNLPVVQCNEAMHHCLAACKAINKMLQKFSDLFTDIVHSKDEETLLLLEDITQLACQLVQEERILVDCQTNGSMVLVILLQLWNKDDFSLLLSPLFQQVALDKANCRFPLWFKETTHSGLLLANLPASSSLSLIFAVLALASPTELVQPTQTVPHNSMFLYAILDQLFTTIAR
;
A
#
# COMPACT_ATOMS: atom_id res chain seq x y z
N MET A 1 -23.65 -57.30 1.00
CA MET A 1 -23.90 -56.14 1.88
C MET A 1 -22.88 -55.08 1.51
N ALA A 2 -23.32 -54.13 0.68
CA ALA A 2 -22.53 -53.05 0.16
C ALA A 2 -22.57 -51.88 1.15
N SER A 3 -21.41 -51.42 1.61
CA SER A 3 -21.29 -50.09 2.21
C SER A 3 -20.62 -49.19 1.17
N GLN A 4 -21.39 -48.18 0.79
CA GLN A 4 -21.10 -47.22 -0.25
C GLN A 4 -19.85 -46.40 0.08
N HIS A 5 -18.94 -46.38 -0.88
CA HIS A 5 -18.01 -45.28 -1.08
C HIS A 5 -18.81 -44.00 -1.25
N VAL A 6 -18.69 -43.08 -0.31
CA VAL A 6 -19.02 -41.67 -0.53
C VAL A 6 -17.81 -41.07 -1.23
N GLU A 7 -17.90 -40.95 -2.55
CA GLU A 7 -16.98 -40.15 -3.34
C GLU A 7 -17.05 -38.68 -2.89
N PRO A 8 -15.92 -37.97 -2.79
CA PRO A 8 -15.94 -36.54 -2.56
C PRO A 8 -16.44 -35.85 -3.82
N VAL A 9 -17.44 -34.99 -3.65
CA VAL A 9 -18.02 -34.11 -4.67
C VAL A 9 -16.90 -33.42 -5.44
N GLU A 10 -16.76 -33.77 -6.72
CA GLU A 10 -15.83 -33.15 -7.65
C GLU A 10 -16.07 -31.63 -7.67
N CYS A 11 -15.09 -30.90 -7.16
CA CYS A 11 -14.98 -29.46 -7.29
C CYS A 11 -14.77 -29.17 -8.79
N CYS A 12 -15.85 -28.82 -9.51
CA CYS A 12 -15.77 -28.38 -10.90
C CYS A 12 -14.66 -27.34 -11.05
N GLN A 13 -13.61 -27.72 -11.76
CA GLN A 13 -12.49 -26.87 -12.14
C GLN A 13 -13.02 -25.61 -12.81
N LEU A 14 -12.98 -24.48 -12.10
CA LEU A 14 -13.22 -23.15 -12.65
C LEU A 14 -12.06 -22.80 -13.60
N ASN A 15 -12.09 -23.35 -14.83
CA ASN A 15 -11.28 -22.90 -15.97
C ASN A 15 -11.80 -21.53 -16.47
N CYS A 16 -11.79 -20.55 -15.58
CA CYS A 16 -12.14 -19.18 -15.88
C CYS A 16 -10.92 -18.30 -15.61
N ALA A 17 -10.62 -17.41 -16.57
CA ALA A 17 -9.49 -16.50 -16.55
C ALA A 17 -9.49 -15.55 -15.33
N LEU A 18 -10.65 -15.34 -14.71
CA LEU A 18 -10.76 -14.62 -13.44
C LEU A 18 -10.17 -15.37 -12.25
N PHE A 19 -10.04 -16.70 -12.34
CA PHE A 19 -9.61 -17.57 -11.24
C PHE A 19 -8.26 -18.26 -11.50
N SER A 20 -7.47 -17.73 -12.45
CA SER A 20 -6.12 -18.24 -12.73
C SER A 20 -5.38 -18.61 -11.44
N PRO A 21 -4.88 -19.86 -11.32
CA PRO A 21 -4.79 -20.56 -10.03
C PRO A 21 -3.81 -19.99 -9.02
N ASP A 22 -2.85 -19.15 -9.41
CA ASP A 22 -1.66 -18.87 -8.56
C ASP A 22 -1.59 -17.46 -7.96
N LEU A 23 -2.53 -16.54 -8.24
CA LEU A 23 -2.37 -15.11 -7.89
C LEU A 23 -3.42 -14.52 -6.94
N LEU A 24 -4.53 -15.23 -6.68
CA LEU A 24 -5.64 -14.73 -5.86
C LEU A 24 -5.75 -15.49 -4.54
N PRO A 25 -5.83 -14.80 -3.38
CA PRO A 25 -6.16 -15.43 -2.11
C PRO A 25 -7.52 -16.13 -2.18
N SER A 26 -7.69 -17.22 -1.42
CA SER A 26 -8.96 -17.96 -1.38
C SER A 26 -10.14 -17.06 -0.98
N SER A 27 -9.96 -16.17 -0.01
CA SER A 27 -11.01 -15.22 0.39
C SER A 27 -11.44 -14.29 -0.73
N PHE A 28 -10.51 -13.80 -1.55
CA PHE A 28 -10.85 -12.98 -2.70
C PHE A 28 -11.53 -13.79 -3.79
N ARG A 29 -11.14 -15.06 -3.97
CA ARG A 29 -11.81 -15.97 -4.88
C ARG A 29 -13.26 -16.21 -4.45
N ASP A 30 -13.51 -16.47 -3.18
CA ASP A 30 -14.87 -16.69 -2.64
C ASP A 30 -15.74 -15.45 -2.80
N GLU A 31 -15.19 -14.26 -2.53
CA GLU A 31 -15.88 -12.98 -2.75
C GLU A 31 -16.19 -12.76 -4.24
N ILE A 32 -15.27 -13.09 -5.14
CA ILE A 32 -15.49 -13.00 -6.60
C ILE A 32 -16.57 -14.01 -7.05
N ILE A 33 -16.60 -15.21 -6.49
CA ILE A 33 -17.67 -16.20 -6.76
C ILE A 33 -19.02 -15.65 -6.28
N SER A 34 -19.08 -15.04 -5.10
CA SER A 34 -20.32 -14.44 -4.58
C SER A 34 -20.90 -13.36 -5.50
N PHE A 35 -20.04 -12.63 -6.23
CA PHE A 35 -20.50 -11.66 -7.23
C PHE A 35 -21.24 -12.32 -8.39
N LYS A 36 -20.84 -13.52 -8.80
CA LYS A 36 -21.54 -14.28 -9.84
C LYS A 36 -22.96 -14.64 -9.39
N ASP A 37 -23.10 -15.09 -8.14
CA ASP A 37 -24.39 -15.48 -7.56
C ASP A 37 -25.33 -14.26 -7.46
N ILE A 38 -24.78 -13.10 -7.09
CA ILE A 38 -25.54 -11.83 -7.05
C ILE A 38 -26.07 -11.45 -8.44
N ILE A 39 -25.29 -11.65 -9.51
CA ILE A 39 -25.75 -11.32 -10.88
C ILE A 39 -26.86 -12.26 -11.32
N GLN A 40 -26.76 -13.55 -10.99
CA GLN A 40 -27.77 -14.54 -11.35
C GLN A 40 -29.12 -14.31 -10.64
N GLY A 41 -29.10 -13.62 -9.50
CA GLY A 41 -30.30 -13.25 -8.75
C GLY A 41 -30.99 -11.96 -9.20
N LEU A 42 -30.45 -11.22 -10.18
CA LEU A 42 -31.06 -9.97 -10.66
C LEU A 42 -32.24 -10.26 -11.60
N PRO A 43 -33.37 -9.52 -11.48
CA PRO A 43 -34.49 -9.64 -12.41
C PRO A 43 -34.07 -9.24 -13.84
N SER A 44 -34.38 -10.09 -14.81
CA SER A 44 -33.85 -10.02 -16.19
C SER A 44 -34.34 -8.81 -17.01
N ASP A 45 -35.29 -8.03 -16.50
CA ASP A 45 -36.00 -7.00 -17.26
C ASP A 45 -35.35 -5.61 -17.22
N ASP A 46 -34.45 -5.32 -16.26
CA ASP A 46 -33.98 -3.94 -16.04
C ASP A 46 -32.72 -3.56 -16.83
N VAL A 47 -31.81 -4.51 -17.16
CA VAL A 47 -30.62 -4.28 -18.02
C VAL A 47 -30.07 -5.62 -18.59
N PRO A 48 -30.70 -6.24 -19.61
CA PRO A 48 -30.31 -7.57 -20.09
C PRO A 48 -28.89 -7.64 -20.66
N ASP A 49 -28.41 -6.55 -21.29
CA ASP A 49 -27.12 -6.55 -21.99
C ASP A 49 -25.91 -6.48 -21.03
N ILE A 50 -26.02 -5.76 -19.90
CA ILE A 50 -24.87 -5.60 -18.99
C ILE A 50 -24.72 -6.80 -18.07
N CYS A 51 -25.84 -7.32 -17.55
CA CYS A 51 -25.85 -8.53 -16.72
C CYS A 51 -25.35 -9.74 -17.51
N SER A 52 -25.77 -9.89 -18.77
CA SER A 52 -25.27 -10.97 -19.64
C SER A 52 -23.78 -10.83 -19.94
N LEU A 53 -23.28 -9.62 -20.22
CA LEU A 53 -21.85 -9.38 -20.41
C LEU A 53 -21.02 -9.63 -19.15
N LEU A 54 -21.57 -9.32 -17.95
CA LEU A 54 -20.92 -9.67 -16.69
C LEU A 54 -20.88 -11.19 -16.49
N LEU A 55 -21.95 -11.92 -16.79
CA LEU A 55 -21.93 -13.38 -16.75
C LEU A 55 -20.94 -13.96 -17.77
N GLU A 56 -20.83 -13.37 -18.97
CA GLU A 56 -19.81 -13.73 -19.98
C GLU A 56 -18.39 -13.48 -19.42
N LEU A 57 -18.18 -12.40 -18.65
CA LEU A 57 -16.91 -12.12 -17.99
C LEU A 57 -16.51 -13.25 -17.03
N PHE A 58 -17.46 -13.79 -16.27
CA PHE A 58 -17.25 -14.94 -15.36
C PHE A 58 -17.13 -16.29 -16.08
N ALA A 59 -17.44 -16.36 -17.37
CA ALA A 59 -17.32 -17.57 -18.18
C ALA A 59 -16.08 -17.58 -19.09
N CYS A 60 -15.33 -16.47 -19.16
CA CYS A 60 -14.16 -16.36 -20.03
C CYS A 60 -13.07 -17.37 -19.67
N SER A 61 -12.60 -18.15 -20.64
CA SER A 61 -11.53 -19.15 -20.42
C SER A 61 -10.13 -18.62 -20.73
N SER A 62 -10.00 -17.38 -21.24
CA SER A 62 -8.71 -16.76 -21.55
C SER A 62 -8.67 -15.26 -21.22
N ASP A 63 -7.50 -14.75 -20.86
CA ASP A 63 -7.29 -13.31 -20.57
C ASP A 63 -7.66 -12.42 -21.77
N LYS A 64 -7.44 -12.91 -23.00
CA LYS A 64 -7.82 -12.17 -24.22
C LYS A 64 -9.35 -11.98 -24.31
N GLN A 65 -10.12 -13.04 -24.04
CA GLN A 65 -11.58 -12.97 -24.01
C GLN A 65 -12.04 -12.07 -22.86
N LEU A 66 -11.44 -12.23 -21.67
CA LEU A 66 -11.75 -11.40 -20.51
C LEU A 66 -11.60 -9.91 -20.81
N LEU A 67 -10.49 -9.51 -21.45
CA LEU A 67 -10.26 -8.11 -21.83
C LEU A 67 -11.20 -7.62 -22.94
N GLN A 68 -11.62 -8.49 -23.87
CA GLN A 68 -12.60 -8.13 -24.89
C GLN A 68 -13.99 -7.91 -24.27
N VAL A 69 -14.43 -8.80 -23.40
CA VAL A 69 -15.72 -8.67 -22.70
C VAL A 69 -15.72 -7.45 -21.78
N ALA A 70 -14.63 -7.22 -21.03
CA ALA A 70 -14.49 -6.01 -20.23
C ALA A 70 -14.64 -4.73 -21.06
N LYS A 71 -14.07 -4.68 -22.28
CA LYS A 71 -14.27 -3.53 -23.18
C LYS A 71 -15.71 -3.39 -23.64
N LYS A 72 -16.41 -4.49 -23.93
CA LYS A 72 -17.85 -4.46 -24.26
C LYS A 72 -18.66 -3.90 -23.09
N ILE A 73 -18.37 -4.31 -21.86
CA ILE A 73 -19.01 -3.79 -20.64
C ILE A 73 -18.78 -2.28 -20.53
N VAL A 74 -17.55 -1.80 -20.76
CA VAL A 74 -17.24 -0.36 -20.76
C VAL A 74 -18.09 0.40 -21.76
N VAL A 75 -18.21 -0.12 -22.99
CA VAL A 75 -19.03 0.52 -24.04
C VAL A 75 -20.52 0.52 -23.65
N ALA A 76 -21.03 -0.61 -23.18
CA ALA A 76 -22.43 -0.77 -22.77
C ALA A 76 -22.79 0.17 -21.60
N LEU A 77 -21.92 0.27 -20.58
CA LEU A 77 -22.11 1.21 -19.48
C LEU A 77 -22.08 2.66 -20.00
N ARG A 78 -21.15 3.04 -20.88
CA ARG A 78 -21.13 4.41 -21.42
C ARG A 78 -22.37 4.79 -22.22
N GLN A 79 -22.99 3.84 -22.91
CA GLN A 79 -24.15 4.09 -23.77
C GLN A 79 -25.49 4.01 -23.03
N ASN A 80 -25.60 3.09 -22.06
CA ASN A 80 -26.85 2.74 -21.40
C ASN A 80 -26.81 2.94 -19.86
N CYS A 81 -25.84 3.69 -19.31
CA CYS A 81 -25.76 3.93 -17.87
C CYS A 81 -26.95 4.75 -17.38
N ASN A 82 -27.89 4.08 -16.72
CA ASN A 82 -28.81 4.73 -15.81
C ASN A 82 -28.40 4.40 -14.38
N PHE A 83 -27.66 5.29 -13.73
CA PHE A 83 -27.23 5.15 -12.32
C PHE A 83 -28.40 5.18 -11.32
N GLN A 84 -29.63 5.44 -11.76
CA GLN A 84 -30.84 5.28 -10.94
C GLN A 84 -31.41 3.85 -10.99
N SER A 85 -30.98 3.03 -11.96
CA SER A 85 -31.40 1.63 -12.06
C SER A 85 -30.66 0.77 -11.01
N PRO A 86 -31.40 -0.02 -10.20
CA PRO A 86 -30.79 -0.87 -9.18
C PRO A 86 -29.86 -1.94 -9.77
N ALA A 87 -30.17 -2.43 -10.98
CA ALA A 87 -29.35 -3.40 -11.70
C ALA A 87 -28.00 -2.78 -12.14
N THR A 88 -28.01 -1.55 -12.66
CA THR A 88 -26.77 -0.83 -13.03
C THR A 88 -25.90 -0.57 -11.80
N CYS A 89 -26.50 -0.15 -10.69
CA CYS A 89 -25.83 0.02 -9.40
C CYS A 89 -25.14 -1.26 -8.93
N THR A 90 -25.81 -2.41 -9.07
CA THR A 90 -25.24 -3.71 -8.69
C THR A 90 -24.09 -4.11 -9.62
N CYS A 91 -24.22 -3.86 -10.93
CA CYS A 91 -23.14 -4.07 -11.89
C CYS A 91 -21.89 -3.26 -11.53
N ILE A 92 -22.08 -1.98 -11.18
CA ILE A 92 -20.97 -1.09 -10.79
C ILE A 92 -20.35 -1.56 -9.49
N LYS A 93 -21.15 -1.92 -8.48
CA LYS A 93 -20.67 -2.51 -7.23
C LYS A 93 -19.80 -3.75 -7.47
N ILE A 94 -20.19 -4.61 -8.40
CA ILE A 94 -19.41 -5.80 -8.76
C ILE A 94 -18.11 -5.41 -9.46
N LEU A 95 -18.14 -4.44 -10.38
CA LEU A 95 -16.95 -3.95 -11.07
C LEU A 95 -15.96 -3.27 -10.11
N THR A 96 -16.43 -2.48 -9.13
CA THR A 96 -15.57 -1.91 -8.09
C THR A 96 -15.00 -3.01 -7.20
N GLY A 97 -15.82 -4.01 -6.86
CA GLY A 97 -15.40 -5.15 -6.08
C GLY A 97 -14.32 -5.97 -6.78
N LEU A 98 -14.51 -6.26 -8.07
CA LEU A 98 -13.53 -6.90 -8.95
C LEU A 98 -12.26 -6.06 -9.06
N TYR A 99 -12.37 -4.74 -9.28
CA TYR A 99 -11.21 -3.86 -9.35
C TYR A 99 -10.30 -4.00 -8.13
N LEU A 100 -10.87 -4.03 -6.92
CA LEU A 100 -10.06 -4.12 -5.70
C LEU A 100 -9.45 -5.50 -5.49
N ARG A 101 -10.15 -6.56 -5.87
CA ARG A 101 -9.72 -7.95 -5.62
C ARG A 101 -8.82 -8.51 -6.71
N TYR A 102 -8.82 -7.94 -7.91
CA TYR A 102 -8.02 -8.46 -9.02
C TYR A 102 -6.53 -8.06 -8.93
N PRO A 103 -5.59 -8.87 -9.45
CA PRO A 103 -4.15 -8.58 -9.34
C PRO A 103 -3.75 -7.23 -9.93
N SER A 104 -2.94 -6.45 -9.19
CA SER A 104 -2.51 -5.07 -9.54
C SER A 104 -1.93 -4.92 -10.94
N ARG A 105 -1.19 -5.93 -11.42
CA ARG A 105 -0.51 -5.91 -12.72
C ARG A 105 -1.40 -6.28 -13.91
N HIS A 106 -2.64 -6.73 -13.67
CA HIS A 106 -3.47 -7.20 -14.76
C HIS A 106 -4.12 -6.05 -15.56
N PRO A 107 -4.14 -6.10 -16.91
CA PRO A 107 -4.69 -5.02 -17.74
C PRO A 107 -6.16 -4.67 -17.46
N LEU A 108 -6.94 -5.62 -16.94
CA LEU A 108 -8.33 -5.41 -16.48
C LEU A 108 -8.43 -4.24 -15.49
N LYS A 109 -7.49 -4.12 -14.53
CA LYS A 109 -7.49 -3.00 -13.59
C LYS A 109 -7.37 -1.65 -14.30
N SER A 110 -6.54 -1.56 -15.34
CA SER A 110 -6.41 -0.33 -16.12
C SER A 110 -7.69 0.00 -16.90
N ILE A 111 -8.38 -1.00 -17.44
CA ILE A 111 -9.66 -0.82 -18.14
C ILE A 111 -10.73 -0.29 -17.16
N LEU A 112 -10.87 -0.94 -16.00
CA LEU A 112 -11.85 -0.53 -14.98
C LEU A 112 -11.53 0.84 -14.38
N ARG A 113 -10.25 1.12 -14.08
CA ARG A 113 -9.80 2.45 -13.66
C ARG A 113 -10.16 3.52 -14.68
N SER A 114 -9.92 3.26 -15.96
CA SER A 114 -10.28 4.20 -17.03
C SER A 114 -11.79 4.37 -17.16
N LEU A 115 -12.58 3.30 -17.00
CA LEU A 115 -14.04 3.39 -16.96
C LEU A 115 -14.49 4.33 -15.84
N PHE A 116 -14.05 4.09 -14.61
CA PHE A 116 -14.46 4.85 -13.44
C PHE A 116 -14.09 6.33 -13.51
N GLN A 117 -12.92 6.66 -14.06
CA GLN A 117 -12.49 8.05 -14.22
C GLN A 117 -13.23 8.81 -15.32
N ASN A 118 -13.78 8.11 -16.31
CA ASN A 118 -14.43 8.72 -17.46
C ASN A 118 -15.94 8.91 -17.26
N PHE A 119 -16.50 8.52 -16.11
CA PHE A 119 -17.88 8.84 -15.78
C PHE A 119 -18.03 10.33 -15.43
N PRO A 120 -19.21 10.92 -15.65
CA PRO A 120 -19.56 12.25 -15.15
C PRO A 120 -19.35 12.37 -13.62
N GLU A 121 -19.09 13.56 -13.11
CA GLU A 121 -18.78 13.77 -11.68
C GLU A 121 -19.86 13.26 -10.73
N GLU A 122 -21.14 13.40 -11.09
CA GLU A 122 -22.27 12.90 -10.29
C GLU A 122 -22.25 11.37 -10.19
N ASP A 123 -21.96 10.69 -11.29
CA ASP A 123 -21.87 9.23 -11.37
C ASP A 123 -20.62 8.71 -10.66
N GLN A 124 -19.52 9.47 -10.70
CA GLN A 124 -18.31 9.15 -9.93
C GLN A 124 -18.57 9.13 -8.42
N LYS A 125 -19.51 9.93 -7.90
CA LYS A 125 -19.90 9.86 -6.47
C LYS A 125 -20.51 8.50 -6.13
N CYS A 126 -21.30 7.93 -7.05
CA CYS A 126 -21.86 6.59 -6.89
C CYS A 126 -20.76 5.52 -6.90
N VAL A 127 -19.83 5.59 -7.86
CA VAL A 127 -18.66 4.69 -7.88
C VAL A 127 -17.81 4.82 -6.62
N ALA A 128 -17.60 6.05 -6.14
CA ALA A 128 -16.85 6.34 -4.92
C ALA A 128 -17.51 5.74 -3.68
N SER A 129 -18.84 5.72 -3.58
CA SER A 129 -19.53 5.15 -2.44
C SER A 129 -19.33 3.63 -2.36
N TYR A 130 -19.38 2.93 -3.50
CA TYR A 130 -19.08 1.49 -3.55
C TYR A 130 -17.61 1.19 -3.27
N LEU A 131 -16.69 1.97 -3.85
CA LEU A 131 -15.26 1.85 -3.53
C LEU A 131 -15.00 2.07 -2.04
N ASN A 132 -15.61 3.07 -1.41
CA ASN A 132 -15.46 3.33 0.01
C ASN A 132 -15.97 2.17 0.87
N ALA A 133 -17.14 1.62 0.52
CA ALA A 133 -17.69 0.46 1.22
C ALA A 133 -16.77 -0.77 1.10
N ASP A 134 -16.25 -1.05 -0.09
CA ASP A 134 -15.31 -2.14 -0.31
C ASP A 134 -13.94 -1.91 0.37
N ILE A 135 -13.40 -0.68 0.34
CA ILE A 135 -12.16 -0.34 1.04
C ILE A 135 -12.34 -0.54 2.55
N GLY A 136 -13.42 -0.02 3.13
CA GLY A 136 -13.74 -0.23 4.54
C GLY A 136 -13.88 -1.72 4.89
N HIS A 137 -14.49 -2.50 3.99
CA HIS A 137 -14.55 -3.96 4.14
C HIS A 137 -13.17 -4.62 4.13
N LEU A 138 -12.29 -4.26 3.18
CA LEU A 138 -10.94 -4.83 3.07
C LEU A 138 -10.02 -4.46 4.23
N LEU A 139 -10.15 -3.24 4.76
CA LEU A 139 -9.32 -2.77 5.87
C LEU A 139 -9.74 -3.34 7.23
N SER A 140 -10.87 -4.05 7.31
CA SER A 140 -11.31 -4.71 8.54
C SER A 140 -10.40 -5.91 8.87
N TRP A 141 -9.32 -5.65 9.62
CA TRP A 141 -8.28 -6.62 9.99
C TRP A 141 -8.84 -7.91 10.63
N GLN A 142 -9.98 -7.81 11.33
CA GLN A 142 -10.67 -8.95 11.95
C GLN A 142 -11.09 -10.04 10.96
N LYS A 143 -11.18 -9.74 9.66
CA LYS A 143 -11.53 -10.70 8.61
C LYS A 143 -10.34 -11.45 8.02
N CYS A 144 -9.13 -11.19 8.51
CA CYS A 144 -7.95 -11.90 8.04
C CYS A 144 -8.08 -13.39 8.44
N PRO A 145 -7.97 -14.34 7.48
CA PRO A 145 -8.05 -15.76 7.80
C PRO A 145 -6.96 -16.13 8.81
N GLN A 146 -7.19 -17.05 9.75
CA GLN A 146 -6.19 -17.41 10.79
C GLN A 146 -5.15 -18.46 10.33
N ASN A 147 -5.16 -18.87 9.05
CA ASN A 147 -4.36 -19.99 8.54
C ASN A 147 -3.29 -19.53 7.52
N GLU A 148 -2.48 -20.42 6.94
CA GLU A 148 -1.37 -20.14 5.99
C GLU A 148 -1.66 -19.13 4.85
N ASN A 149 -2.93 -18.84 4.55
CA ASN A 149 -3.35 -17.82 3.58
C ASN A 149 -3.33 -16.37 4.11
N VAL A 150 -2.97 -16.11 5.39
CA VAL A 150 -2.89 -14.76 5.99
C VAL A 150 -2.02 -13.86 5.12
N HIS A 151 -0.79 -14.27 4.83
CA HIS A 151 0.17 -13.42 4.13
C HIS A 151 -0.26 -13.10 2.70
N ARG A 152 -0.85 -14.06 1.98
CA ARG A 152 -1.40 -13.80 0.64
C ARG A 152 -2.57 -12.82 0.70
N HIS A 153 -3.44 -12.96 1.69
CA HIS A 153 -4.55 -12.03 1.88
C HIS A 153 -4.06 -10.62 2.20
N LEU A 154 -3.19 -10.46 3.19
CA LEU A 154 -2.57 -9.18 3.53
C LEU A 154 -1.89 -8.57 2.32
N ARG A 155 -1.14 -9.38 1.56
CA ARG A 155 -0.47 -8.94 0.35
C ARG A 155 -1.46 -8.42 -0.71
N ALA A 156 -2.56 -9.13 -0.93
CA ALA A 156 -3.56 -8.71 -1.91
C ALA A 156 -4.24 -7.40 -1.52
N VAL A 157 -4.51 -7.18 -0.22
CA VAL A 157 -5.04 -5.90 0.27
C VAL A 157 -4.00 -4.78 0.09
N VAL A 158 -2.73 -5.01 0.43
CA VAL A 158 -1.64 -4.05 0.18
C VAL A 158 -1.57 -3.67 -1.31
N ASP A 159 -1.62 -4.65 -2.22
CA ASP A 159 -1.60 -4.40 -3.66
C ASP A 159 -2.86 -3.67 -4.15
N ALA A 160 -4.01 -3.87 -3.51
CA ALA A 160 -5.24 -3.12 -3.79
C ALA A 160 -5.10 -1.65 -3.39
N LEU A 161 -4.55 -1.37 -2.19
CA LEU A 161 -4.26 -0.01 -1.73
C LEU A 161 -3.26 0.71 -2.64
N LEU A 162 -2.18 0.03 -3.04
CA LEU A 162 -1.23 0.56 -4.02
C LEU A 162 -1.91 0.90 -5.36
N SER A 163 -2.80 0.02 -5.84
CA SER A 163 -3.54 0.25 -7.09
C SER A 163 -4.45 1.49 -7.01
N LEU A 164 -5.01 1.80 -5.84
CA LEU A 164 -5.79 3.01 -5.61
C LEU A 164 -4.93 4.29 -5.63
N LEU A 165 -3.68 4.19 -5.19
CA LEU A 165 -2.73 5.31 -5.16
C LEU A 165 -2.00 5.51 -6.50
N GLU A 166 -2.15 4.62 -7.49
CA GLU A 166 -1.39 4.63 -8.73
C GLU A 166 -2.20 5.15 -9.93
N ASN A 167 -2.00 6.44 -10.22
CA ASN A 167 -2.62 7.14 -11.36
C ASN A 167 -4.15 6.98 -11.39
N PHE A 168 -4.78 7.00 -10.21
CA PHE A 168 -6.22 6.87 -10.05
C PHE A 168 -6.80 7.95 -9.11
N PRO A 169 -7.08 9.17 -9.62
CA PRO A 169 -7.53 10.28 -8.78
C PRO A 169 -8.80 9.98 -7.95
N LEU A 170 -9.76 9.27 -8.53
CA LEU A 170 -10.97 8.84 -7.80
C LEU A 170 -10.62 7.85 -6.67
N GLY A 171 -9.76 6.86 -6.95
CA GLY A 171 -9.28 5.92 -5.94
C GLY A 171 -8.48 6.58 -4.82
N GLU A 172 -7.64 7.57 -5.16
CA GLU A 172 -6.91 8.39 -4.20
C GLU A 172 -7.85 9.21 -3.30
N LYS A 173 -8.89 9.82 -3.88
CA LYS A 173 -9.93 10.54 -3.13
C LYS A 173 -10.69 9.63 -2.16
N CYS A 174 -11.07 8.43 -2.61
CA CYS A 174 -11.68 7.41 -1.77
C CYS A 174 -10.74 6.97 -0.65
N LEU A 175 -9.49 6.65 -0.97
CA LEU A 175 -8.54 6.16 0.03
C LEU A 175 -8.14 7.24 1.05
N LYS A 176 -8.19 8.54 0.68
CA LYS A 176 -7.97 9.65 1.62
C LYS A 176 -8.93 9.62 2.81
N THR A 177 -10.18 9.18 2.63
CA THR A 177 -11.13 9.05 3.76
C THR A 177 -10.78 7.89 4.70
N PHE A 178 -9.95 6.96 4.24
CA PHE A 178 -9.43 5.84 5.02
C PHE A 178 -7.92 5.97 5.27
N ALA A 179 -7.37 7.18 5.24
CA ALA A 179 -5.91 7.37 5.37
C ALA A 179 -5.37 6.77 6.69
N VAL A 180 -5.99 7.07 7.83
CA VAL A 180 -5.55 6.53 9.14
C VAL A 180 -5.83 5.01 9.24
N PRO A 181 -7.05 4.49 8.97
CA PRO A 181 -7.30 3.04 8.98
C PRO A 181 -6.42 2.26 7.99
N GLY A 182 -6.15 2.81 6.82
CA GLY A 182 -5.28 2.23 5.80
C GLY A 182 -3.84 2.16 6.28
N LEU A 183 -3.34 3.23 6.89
CA LEU A 183 -2.00 3.28 7.45
C LEU A 183 -1.84 2.30 8.63
N TYR A 184 -2.87 2.17 9.48
CA TYR A 184 -2.93 1.15 10.54
C TYR A 184 -2.83 -0.27 9.99
N PHE A 185 -3.65 -0.59 8.98
CA PHE A 185 -3.63 -1.89 8.31
C PHE A 185 -2.24 -2.19 7.72
N LEU A 186 -1.62 -1.21 7.06
CA LEU A 186 -0.30 -1.38 6.46
C LEU A 186 0.79 -1.58 7.51
N SER A 187 0.73 -0.85 8.63
CA SER A 187 1.64 -1.02 9.78
C SER A 187 1.58 -2.45 10.32
N LYS A 188 0.37 -2.95 10.60
CA LYS A 188 0.17 -4.34 11.06
C LYS A 188 0.60 -5.37 10.01
N SER A 189 0.32 -5.12 8.72
CA SER A 189 0.79 -6.00 7.63
C SER A 189 2.32 -6.09 7.58
N LEU A 190 3.00 -4.94 7.64
CA LEU A 190 4.46 -4.87 7.63
C LEU A 190 5.06 -5.57 8.86
N GLN A 191 4.46 -5.37 10.03
CA GLN A 191 4.86 -6.06 11.25
C GLN A 191 4.78 -7.59 11.09
N GLU A 192 3.68 -8.11 10.53
CA GLU A 192 3.53 -9.56 10.27
C GLU A 192 4.54 -10.07 9.24
N PHE A 193 4.77 -9.33 8.13
CA PHE A 193 5.77 -9.74 7.14
C PHE A 193 7.20 -9.74 7.70
N LEU A 194 7.54 -8.78 8.56
CA LEU A 194 8.83 -8.72 9.24
C LEU A 194 9.03 -9.86 10.24
N LYS A 195 7.97 -10.22 11.00
CA LYS A 195 8.00 -11.40 11.89
C LYS A 195 8.32 -12.65 11.11
N THR A 196 7.66 -12.85 9.97
CA THR A 196 7.92 -14.00 9.09
C THR A 196 9.36 -13.95 8.59
N PHE A 197 9.79 -12.86 7.97
CA PHE A 197 11.16 -12.71 7.44
C PHE A 197 12.26 -13.03 8.48
N ARG A 198 12.05 -12.67 9.75
CA ARG A 198 13.03 -12.90 10.83
C ARG A 198 13.07 -14.35 11.33
N PHE A 199 12.18 -15.23 10.87
CA PHE A 199 12.19 -16.62 11.28
C PHE A 199 13.47 -17.32 10.83
N LEU A 200 14.22 -17.86 11.80
CA LEU A 200 15.48 -18.55 11.55
C LEU A 200 15.22 -19.83 10.74
N ASN A 201 15.94 -19.99 9.63
CA ASN A 201 15.85 -21.13 8.69
C ASN A 201 14.72 -21.11 7.64
N LEU A 202 14.22 -19.93 7.28
CA LEU A 202 13.38 -19.80 6.09
C LEU A 202 14.13 -20.24 4.81
N PRO A 203 13.53 -21.10 3.97
CA PRO A 203 14.04 -21.38 2.63
C PRO A 203 14.26 -20.09 1.84
N VAL A 204 15.31 -20.05 1.00
CA VAL A 204 15.71 -18.85 0.24
C VAL A 204 14.54 -18.23 -0.55
N VAL A 205 13.71 -19.07 -1.18
CA VAL A 205 12.54 -18.62 -1.95
C VAL A 205 11.51 -17.93 -1.05
N GLN A 206 11.21 -18.50 0.12
CA GLN A 206 10.25 -17.94 1.07
C GLN A 206 10.81 -16.67 1.74
N CYS A 207 12.12 -16.62 1.99
CA CYS A 207 12.80 -15.42 2.45
C CYS A 207 12.67 -14.28 1.42
N ASN A 208 12.93 -14.56 0.14
CA ASN A 208 12.76 -13.57 -0.93
C ASN A 208 11.31 -13.10 -1.07
N GLU A 209 10.35 -14.01 -0.97
CA GLU A 209 8.93 -13.66 -0.98
C GLU A 209 8.55 -12.75 0.20
N ALA A 210 8.98 -13.08 1.41
CA ALA A 210 8.75 -12.27 2.60
C ALA A 210 9.35 -10.86 2.47
N MET A 211 10.57 -10.74 1.91
CA MET A 211 11.18 -9.43 1.63
C MET A 211 10.35 -8.62 0.63
N HIS A 212 9.81 -9.24 -0.42
CA HIS A 212 8.94 -8.55 -1.37
C HIS A 212 7.58 -8.14 -0.76
N HIS A 213 7.06 -8.90 0.21
CA HIS A 213 5.89 -8.51 1.00
C HIS A 213 6.18 -7.28 1.87
N CYS A 214 7.31 -7.29 2.60
CA CYS A 214 7.79 -6.11 3.34
C CYS A 214 7.94 -4.90 2.41
N LEU A 215 8.54 -5.08 1.23
CA LEU A 215 8.74 -4.02 0.26
C LEU A 215 7.43 -3.38 -0.17
N ALA A 216 6.40 -4.18 -0.45
CA ALA A 216 5.13 -3.65 -0.91
C ALA A 216 4.36 -2.93 0.20
N ALA A 217 4.34 -3.48 1.41
CA ALA A 217 3.73 -2.80 2.54
C ALA A 217 4.44 -1.45 2.82
N CYS A 218 5.77 -1.45 2.83
CA CYS A 218 6.56 -0.24 3.00
C CYS A 218 6.35 0.77 1.86
N LYS A 219 6.30 0.32 0.60
CA LYS A 219 5.96 1.17 -0.56
C LYS A 219 4.56 1.79 -0.42
N ALA A 220 3.59 1.04 0.07
CA ALA A 220 2.24 1.53 0.29
C ALA A 220 2.21 2.60 1.39
N ILE A 221 2.90 2.37 2.52
CA ILE A 221 3.08 3.34 3.61
C ILE A 221 3.71 4.62 3.05
N ASN A 222 4.83 4.48 2.35
CA ASN A 222 5.55 5.58 1.71
C ASN A 222 4.62 6.41 0.82
N LYS A 223 3.88 5.77 -0.10
CA LYS A 223 2.95 6.47 -0.99
C LYS A 223 1.80 7.14 -0.26
N MET A 224 1.23 6.50 0.77
CA MET A 224 0.15 7.11 1.57
C MET A 224 0.63 8.35 2.31
N LEU A 225 1.78 8.27 2.97
CA LEU A 225 2.36 9.41 3.69
C LEU A 225 2.68 10.58 2.75
N GLN A 226 3.23 10.30 1.56
CA GLN A 226 3.49 11.34 0.57
C GLN A 226 2.22 11.96 -0.01
N LYS A 227 1.24 11.14 -0.42
CA LYS A 227 0.02 11.65 -1.07
C LYS A 227 -0.91 12.39 -0.12
N PHE A 228 -0.89 12.02 1.16
CA PHE A 228 -1.75 12.60 2.19
C PHE A 228 -0.92 13.36 3.23
N SER A 229 0.23 13.92 2.82
CA SER A 229 1.16 14.63 3.72
C SER A 229 0.49 15.74 4.50
N ASP A 230 -0.38 16.54 3.86
CA ASP A 230 -1.07 17.65 4.52
C ASP A 230 -1.99 17.15 5.64
N LEU A 231 -2.75 16.07 5.37
CA LEU A 231 -3.63 15.46 6.35
C LEU A 231 -2.85 14.92 7.56
N PHE A 232 -1.74 14.22 7.33
CA PHE A 232 -0.93 13.72 8.43
C PHE A 232 -0.18 14.83 9.17
N THR A 233 0.19 15.91 8.48
CA THR A 233 0.79 17.10 9.10
C THR A 233 -0.23 17.73 10.07
N ASP A 234 -1.47 17.95 9.62
CA ASP A 234 -2.53 18.50 10.47
C ASP A 234 -2.77 17.64 11.72
N ILE A 235 -2.77 16.31 11.55
CA ILE A 235 -2.95 15.35 12.67
C ILE A 235 -1.79 15.41 13.68
N VAL A 236 -0.55 15.49 13.20
CA VAL A 236 0.62 15.62 14.08
C VAL A 236 0.54 16.93 14.88
N HIS A 237 0.10 18.02 14.25
CA HIS A 237 -0.06 19.32 14.92
C HIS A 237 -1.26 19.36 15.87
N SER A 238 -2.33 18.62 15.57
CA SER A 238 -3.50 18.48 16.45
C SER A 238 -3.23 17.57 17.67
N LYS A 239 -2.07 16.89 17.70
CA LYS A 239 -1.65 15.97 18.77
C LYS A 239 -2.66 14.87 19.06
N ASP A 240 -3.21 14.27 18.00
CA ASP A 240 -4.07 13.09 18.14
C ASP A 240 -3.26 11.90 18.67
N GLU A 241 -3.51 11.47 19.91
CA GLU A 241 -2.68 10.46 20.58
C GLU A 241 -2.66 9.11 19.85
N GLU A 242 -3.82 8.64 19.37
CA GLU A 242 -3.92 7.35 18.68
C GLU A 242 -3.13 7.33 17.37
N THR A 243 -3.26 8.38 16.56
CA THR A 243 -2.49 8.47 15.30
C THR A 243 -1.01 8.71 15.56
N LEU A 244 -0.63 9.45 16.60
CA LEU A 244 0.77 9.63 16.97
C LEU A 244 1.43 8.28 17.35
N LEU A 245 0.74 7.44 18.12
CA LEU A 245 1.20 6.09 18.44
C LEU A 245 1.35 5.22 17.19
N LEU A 246 0.41 5.32 16.23
CA LEU A 246 0.52 4.63 14.96
C LEU A 246 1.75 5.08 14.15
N LEU A 247 2.04 6.37 14.10
CA LEU A 247 3.20 6.89 13.38
C LEU A 247 4.51 6.51 14.07
N GLU A 248 4.52 6.41 15.40
CA GLU A 248 5.63 5.86 16.18
C GLU A 248 5.88 4.38 15.85
N ASP A 249 4.82 3.55 15.85
CA ASP A 249 4.89 2.14 15.42
C ASP A 249 5.51 2.00 14.03
N ILE A 250 5.05 2.82 13.07
CA ILE A 250 5.57 2.82 11.69
C ILE A 250 7.02 3.24 11.65
N THR A 251 7.41 4.22 12.46
CA THR A 251 8.80 4.63 12.56
C THR A 251 9.67 3.47 13.04
N GLN A 252 9.24 2.76 14.09
CA GLN A 252 9.97 1.61 14.60
C GLN A 252 10.15 0.54 13.51
N LEU A 253 9.09 0.26 12.73
CA LEU A 253 9.15 -0.67 11.60
C LEU A 253 10.11 -0.18 10.49
N ALA A 254 10.10 1.12 10.18
CA ALA A 254 11.02 1.72 9.21
C ALA A 254 12.49 1.62 9.66
N CYS A 255 12.77 1.92 10.93
CA CYS A 255 14.10 1.76 11.54
C CYS A 255 14.57 0.29 11.44
N GLN A 256 13.69 -0.65 11.75
CA GLN A 256 13.97 -2.08 11.62
C GLN A 256 14.31 -2.51 10.18
N LEU A 257 13.62 -1.96 9.18
CA LEU A 257 13.94 -2.22 7.76
C LEU A 257 15.30 -1.64 7.39
N VAL A 258 15.60 -0.42 7.83
CA VAL A 258 16.87 0.27 7.53
C VAL A 258 18.06 -0.46 8.17
N GLN A 259 17.92 -0.96 9.40
CA GLN A 259 19.00 -1.64 10.13
C GLN A 259 19.25 -3.08 9.69
N GLU A 260 18.31 -3.73 9.00
CA GLU A 260 18.45 -5.13 8.60
C GLU A 260 19.33 -5.27 7.35
N GLU A 261 20.51 -5.88 7.50
CA GLU A 261 21.48 -6.09 6.40
C GLU A 261 21.01 -7.11 5.36
N ARG A 262 20.23 -8.11 5.77
CA ARG A 262 19.81 -9.22 4.89
C ARG A 262 18.62 -8.87 4.00
N ILE A 263 17.98 -7.73 4.24
CA ILE A 263 16.80 -7.32 3.49
C ILE A 263 17.21 -6.69 2.14
N LEU A 264 16.29 -6.69 1.18
CA LEU A 264 16.49 -6.01 -0.11
C LEU A 264 16.84 -4.53 0.10
N VAL A 265 17.81 -4.02 -0.67
CA VAL A 265 18.18 -2.59 -0.67
C VAL A 265 16.96 -1.70 -1.00
N ASP A 266 16.06 -2.18 -1.87
CA ASP A 266 14.77 -1.53 -2.14
C ASP A 266 13.91 -1.34 -0.89
N CYS A 267 13.94 -2.30 0.05
CA CYS A 267 13.24 -2.19 1.33
C CYS A 267 13.93 -1.16 2.22
N GLN A 268 15.27 -1.20 2.31
CA GLN A 268 16.05 -0.22 3.07
C GLN A 268 15.76 1.20 2.57
N THR A 269 15.79 1.40 1.24
CA THR A 269 15.50 2.68 0.59
C THR A 269 14.09 3.18 0.88
N ASN A 270 13.07 2.32 0.78
CA ASN A 270 11.70 2.72 1.10
C ASN A 270 11.51 2.97 2.60
N GLY A 271 12.16 2.18 3.47
CA GLY A 271 12.16 2.42 4.92
C GLY A 271 12.81 3.75 5.27
N SER A 272 13.94 4.06 4.66
CA SER A 272 14.61 5.36 4.78
C SER A 272 13.71 6.52 4.30
N MET A 273 13.02 6.37 3.17
CA MET A 273 12.06 7.39 2.71
C MET A 273 10.92 7.59 3.71
N VAL A 274 10.33 6.51 4.21
CA VAL A 274 9.27 6.58 5.23
C VAL A 274 9.77 7.33 6.47
N LEU A 275 10.98 7.00 6.97
CA LEU A 275 11.57 7.68 8.11
C LEU A 275 11.74 9.20 7.86
N VAL A 276 12.30 9.57 6.70
CA VAL A 276 12.51 10.98 6.34
C VAL A 276 11.17 11.73 6.20
N ILE A 277 10.15 11.11 5.60
CA ILE A 277 8.80 11.72 5.51
C ILE A 277 8.21 11.91 6.90
N LEU A 278 8.32 10.92 7.78
CA LEU A 278 7.83 11.03 9.16
C LEU A 278 8.53 12.18 9.89
N LEU A 279 9.82 12.42 9.67
CA LEU A 279 10.49 13.61 10.21
C LEU A 279 9.92 14.91 9.62
N GLN A 280 9.68 14.97 8.31
CA GLN A 280 9.08 16.15 7.65
C GLN A 280 7.68 16.48 8.18
N LEU A 281 6.87 15.46 8.53
CA LEU A 281 5.53 15.67 9.09
C LEU A 281 5.57 16.36 10.46
N TRP A 282 6.65 16.19 11.24
CA TRP A 282 6.81 16.81 12.56
C TRP A 282 7.31 18.24 12.52
N ASN A 283 8.21 18.56 11.59
CA ASN A 283 8.66 19.94 11.39
C ASN A 283 9.18 20.13 9.97
N LYS A 284 8.35 20.71 9.11
CA LYS A 284 8.68 20.98 7.71
C LYS A 284 9.67 22.13 7.55
N ASP A 285 9.61 23.13 8.45
CA ASP A 285 10.43 24.35 8.35
C ASP A 285 11.87 24.14 8.84
N ASP A 286 12.07 23.23 9.80
CA ASP A 286 13.38 22.90 10.39
C ASP A 286 13.90 21.52 9.95
N PHE A 287 13.59 21.08 8.73
CA PHE A 287 13.96 19.73 8.23
C PHE A 287 15.47 19.44 8.31
N SER A 288 16.31 20.44 8.01
CA SER A 288 17.78 20.34 8.10
C SER A 288 18.26 20.11 9.55
N LEU A 289 17.61 20.75 10.52
CA LEU A 289 17.86 20.52 11.95
C LEU A 289 17.39 19.14 12.39
N LEU A 290 16.30 18.62 11.80
CA LEU A 290 15.80 17.29 12.11
C LEU A 290 16.74 16.17 11.64
N LEU A 291 17.43 16.38 10.52
CA LEU A 291 18.33 15.39 9.95
C LEU A 291 19.77 15.52 10.48
N SER A 292 20.17 16.69 10.97
CA SER A 292 21.53 16.93 11.47
C SER A 292 22.04 15.86 12.45
N PRO A 293 21.25 15.34 13.43
CA PRO A 293 21.70 14.28 14.33
C PRO A 293 21.88 12.91 13.68
N LEU A 294 21.27 12.67 12.51
CA LEU A 294 21.48 11.43 11.77
C LEU A 294 22.86 11.43 11.08
N PHE A 295 23.27 12.61 10.57
CA PHE A 295 24.52 12.81 9.82
C PHE A 295 25.71 13.15 10.70
N GLN A 296 25.51 14.02 11.68
CA GLN A 296 26.57 14.49 12.57
C GLN A 296 26.57 13.58 13.80
N GLN A 297 27.71 12.97 14.11
CA GLN A 297 27.93 12.13 15.31
C GLN A 297 27.87 12.93 16.63
N VAL A 298 27.06 13.99 16.68
CA VAL A 298 26.88 14.86 17.83
C VAL A 298 25.76 14.26 18.67
N ALA A 299 26.10 13.85 19.90
CA ALA A 299 25.12 13.41 20.87
C ALA A 299 24.05 14.50 21.04
N LEU A 300 22.79 14.14 20.81
CA LEU A 300 21.63 15.01 21.04
C LEU A 300 21.65 15.49 22.50
N ASP A 301 21.82 16.79 22.71
CA ASP A 301 21.64 17.37 24.04
C ASP A 301 20.14 17.33 24.39
N LYS A 302 19.79 16.57 25.44
CA LYS A 302 18.41 16.16 25.75
C LYS A 302 17.44 17.34 25.95
N ALA A 303 17.96 18.51 26.31
CA ALA A 303 17.19 19.67 26.75
C ALA A 303 16.72 20.60 25.63
N ASN A 304 17.41 20.68 24.48
CA ASN A 304 17.16 21.71 23.44
C ASN A 304 16.63 21.16 22.10
N CYS A 305 16.37 19.87 22.04
CA CYS A 305 16.04 19.17 20.82
C CYS A 305 14.51 19.04 20.66
N ARG A 306 13.95 19.74 19.65
CA ARG A 306 12.52 19.70 19.23
C ARG A 306 12.11 18.38 18.56
N PHE A 307 12.84 17.30 18.80
CA PHE A 307 12.54 15.99 18.27
C PHE A 307 11.40 15.32 19.05
N PRO A 308 10.53 14.54 18.38
CA PRO A 308 9.57 13.72 19.08
C PRO A 308 10.26 12.70 19.99
N LEU A 309 9.58 12.31 21.07
CA LEU A 309 10.12 11.39 22.08
C LEU A 309 10.57 10.07 21.45
N TRP A 310 9.77 9.50 20.53
CA TRP A 310 10.13 8.31 19.78
C TRP A 310 11.44 8.47 18.99
N PHE A 311 11.72 9.65 18.43
CA PHE A 311 12.95 9.88 17.66
C PHE A 311 14.16 9.94 18.58
N LYS A 312 14.00 10.52 19.78
CA LYS A 312 15.05 10.50 20.80
C LYS A 312 15.35 9.06 21.22
N GLU A 313 14.33 8.26 21.50
CA GLU A 313 14.49 6.86 21.91
C GLU A 313 15.08 5.95 20.80
N THR A 314 14.71 6.17 19.54
CA THR A 314 15.19 5.39 18.39
C THR A 314 16.59 5.80 17.93
N THR A 315 16.96 7.08 17.97
CA THR A 315 18.34 7.53 17.69
C THR A 315 19.33 7.04 18.73
N HIS A 316 18.91 6.89 19.99
CA HIS A 316 19.70 6.21 21.03
C HIS A 316 19.89 4.70 20.77
N SER A 317 19.09 4.10 19.89
CA SER A 317 19.08 2.66 19.59
C SER A 317 19.91 2.27 18.35
N GLY A 318 20.76 3.16 17.82
CA GLY A 318 21.76 2.82 16.79
C GLY A 318 21.47 3.27 15.36
N LEU A 319 20.54 4.21 15.14
CA LEU A 319 20.22 4.75 13.81
C LEU A 319 21.19 5.85 13.31
N LEU A 320 22.30 6.06 14.00
CA LEU A 320 23.36 6.97 13.55
C LEU A 320 24.01 6.39 12.29
N LEU A 321 24.22 7.21 11.26
CA LEU A 321 24.84 6.78 9.99
C LEU A 321 26.18 6.05 10.19
N ALA A 322 26.94 6.42 11.23
CA ALA A 322 28.19 5.76 11.60
C ALA A 322 28.01 4.29 12.03
N ASN A 323 26.86 3.95 12.63
CA ASN A 323 26.56 2.63 13.17
C ASN A 323 25.78 1.75 12.18
N LEU A 324 25.26 2.35 11.10
CA LEU A 324 24.50 1.64 10.08
C LEU A 324 25.43 0.94 9.08
N PRO A 325 24.99 -0.18 8.47
CA PRO A 325 25.65 -0.79 7.32
C PRO A 325 25.79 0.19 6.15
N ALA A 326 26.73 -0.05 5.22
CA ALA A 326 26.98 0.85 4.09
C ALA A 326 25.73 1.02 3.20
N SER A 327 25.04 -0.08 2.88
CA SER A 327 23.82 -0.04 2.07
C SER A 327 22.68 0.75 2.73
N SER A 328 22.51 0.58 4.04
CA SER A 328 21.52 1.30 4.85
C SER A 328 21.82 2.79 4.93
N SER A 329 23.11 3.13 5.08
CA SER A 329 23.59 4.51 5.12
C SER A 329 23.36 5.22 3.80
N LEU A 330 23.70 4.56 2.69
CA LEU A 330 23.43 5.06 1.33
C LEU A 330 21.93 5.21 1.06
N SER A 331 21.12 4.26 1.52
CA SER A 331 19.65 4.31 1.41
C SER A 331 19.08 5.54 2.13
N LEU A 332 19.61 5.87 3.32
CA LEU A 332 19.19 7.04 4.07
C LEU A 332 19.62 8.35 3.40
N ILE A 333 20.87 8.42 2.93
CA ILE A 333 21.37 9.56 2.14
C ILE A 333 20.49 9.79 0.91
N PHE A 334 20.19 8.72 0.16
CA PHE A 334 19.33 8.79 -1.02
C PHE A 334 17.92 9.28 -0.67
N ALA A 335 17.32 8.78 0.40
CA ALA A 335 16.00 9.21 0.85
C ALA A 335 15.97 10.71 1.19
N VAL A 336 16.99 11.21 1.89
CA VAL A 336 17.12 12.64 2.19
C VAL A 336 17.24 13.45 0.91
N LEU A 337 18.11 13.07 -0.02
CA LEU A 337 18.27 13.77 -1.29
C LEU A 337 17.01 13.75 -2.16
N ALA A 338 16.23 12.67 -2.10
CA ALA A 338 15.01 12.51 -2.88
C ALA A 338 13.85 13.37 -2.35
N LEU A 339 13.83 13.65 -1.04
CA LEU A 339 12.71 14.33 -0.36
C LEU A 339 13.03 15.76 0.09
N ALA A 340 14.30 16.13 0.16
CA ALA A 340 14.72 17.49 0.48
C ALA A 340 14.41 18.46 -0.67
N SER A 341 13.87 19.63 -0.34
CA SER A 341 13.75 20.70 -1.32
C SER A 341 15.12 21.33 -1.64
N PRO A 342 15.33 21.90 -2.83
CA PRO A 342 16.59 22.58 -3.16
C PRO A 342 16.94 23.71 -2.18
N THR A 343 15.92 24.36 -1.62
CA THR A 343 16.07 25.41 -0.61
C THR A 343 16.57 24.86 0.73
N GLU A 344 16.10 23.69 1.16
CA GLU A 344 16.55 23.03 2.40
C GLU A 344 18.02 22.58 2.31
N LEU A 345 18.45 22.09 1.14
CA LEU A 345 19.83 21.63 0.93
C LEU A 345 20.88 22.75 1.02
N VAL A 346 20.45 23.99 0.73
CA VAL A 346 21.30 25.19 0.70
C VAL A 346 21.30 25.93 2.04
N GLN A 347 20.42 25.55 2.99
CA GLN A 347 20.39 26.18 4.30
C GLN A 347 21.70 25.97 5.07
N PRO A 348 22.21 27.02 5.75
CA PRO A 348 23.36 26.88 6.62
C PRO A 348 22.98 26.03 7.84
N THR A 349 23.82 25.03 8.15
CA THR A 349 23.65 24.24 9.37
C THR A 349 24.04 25.08 10.59
N GLN A 350 23.15 25.23 11.56
CA GLN A 350 23.42 26.03 12.78
C GLN A 350 24.45 25.39 13.72
N THR A 351 24.91 24.18 13.43
CA THR A 351 25.67 23.31 14.35
C THR A 351 27.14 23.12 13.99
N VAL A 352 27.64 23.69 12.88
CA VAL A 352 29.05 23.55 12.44
C VAL A 352 29.79 24.89 12.57
N PRO A 353 31.08 24.94 12.99
CA PRO A 353 31.82 26.19 13.23
C PRO A 353 32.11 27.04 11.98
N HIS A 354 31.70 26.59 10.80
CA HIS A 354 31.78 27.31 9.53
C HIS A 354 30.46 27.11 8.79
N ASN A 355 30.02 28.12 8.02
CA ASN A 355 28.80 28.14 7.18
C ASN A 355 28.79 27.02 6.11
N SER A 356 28.89 25.75 6.50
CA SER A 356 28.76 24.61 5.60
C SER A 356 27.27 24.37 5.36
N MET A 357 26.89 24.42 4.08
CA MET A 357 25.55 24.07 3.64
C MET A 357 25.23 22.63 4.06
N PHE A 358 23.96 22.36 4.36
CA PHE A 358 23.48 21.01 4.70
C PHE A 358 23.90 19.97 3.65
N LEU A 359 23.90 20.35 2.37
CA LEU A 359 24.41 19.53 1.27
C LEU A 359 25.87 19.06 1.45
N TYR A 360 26.75 19.89 2.02
CA TYR A 360 28.14 19.53 2.23
C TYR A 360 28.27 18.39 3.25
N ALA A 361 27.50 18.44 4.34
CA ALA A 361 27.47 17.37 5.34
C ALA A 361 26.95 16.06 4.74
N ILE A 362 25.95 16.12 3.86
CA ILE A 362 25.43 14.94 3.15
C ILE A 362 26.51 14.36 2.21
N LEU A 363 27.19 15.20 1.44
CA LEU A 363 28.23 14.76 0.50
C LEU A 363 29.45 14.17 1.23
N ASP A 364 29.90 14.80 2.32
CA ASP A 364 31.00 14.29 3.15
C ASP A 364 30.66 12.91 3.71
N GLN A 365 29.44 12.74 4.23
CA GLN A 365 28.97 11.45 4.72
C GLN A 365 28.81 10.42 3.60
N LEU A 366 28.38 10.83 2.40
CA LEU A 366 28.31 9.96 1.22
C LEU A 366 29.68 9.43 0.84
N PHE A 367 30.69 10.29 0.72
CA PHE A 367 32.06 9.87 0.40
C PHE A 367 32.66 8.99 1.49
N THR A 368 32.42 9.32 2.75
CA THR A 368 32.84 8.49 3.89
C THR A 368 32.19 7.11 3.85
N THR A 369 30.90 7.05 3.50
CA THR A 369 30.15 5.78 3.41
C THR A 369 30.62 4.93 2.23
N ILE A 370 30.96 5.54 1.09
CA ILE A 370 31.50 4.82 -0.09
C ILE A 370 32.92 4.28 0.18
N ALA A 371 33.70 5.00 1.01
CA ALA A 371 35.07 4.61 1.34
C ALA A 371 35.16 3.44 2.35
N ARG A 372 34.09 3.15 3.08
CA ARG A 372 33.96 2.01 3.99
C ARG A 372 33.44 0.79 3.24
#